data_AF-A0A524AI70-F1
#
_entry.id   AF-A0A524AI70-F1
#
_cell.length_a   1.000
_cell.length_b   1.000
_cell.length_c   1.000
_cell.angle_alpha   90.00
_cell.angle_beta   90.00
_cell.angle_gamma   90.00
#
_symmetry.space_group_name_H-M   'P 1'
#
loop_
_entity.id
_entity.type
_entity.pdbx_description
1 polymer ?
#
loop_
_entity_poly.entity_id
_entity_poly.type
_entity_poly.pdbx_seq_one_letter_code
_entity_poly.pdbx_strand_id
1 'polypeptide(L)'
;MAEREKEIERSAEEIVDSFVEAAKELPKLKETYYSQEAYNIVRPDGKPTPAKERAKFRKRFISNMPTSDDQGNLKVEVARWAEKR
;
A
#
# COMPACT_ATOMS: atom_id res chain seq x y z
N MET A 1 7.46 7.03 -26.00
CA MET A 1 6.58 6.05 -25.32
C MET A 1 6.75 4.71 -26.00
N ALA A 2 7.21 3.71 -25.26
CA ALA A 2 7.27 2.33 -25.76
C ALA A 2 5.86 1.85 -26.11
N GLU A 3 5.71 0.95 -27.09
CA GLU A 3 4.40 0.43 -27.55
C GLU A 3 3.54 -0.11 -26.38
N ARG A 4 4.20 -0.77 -25.42
CA ARG A 4 3.60 -1.23 -24.17
C ARG A 4 3.00 -0.10 -23.32
N GLU A 5 3.65 1.05 -23.24
CA GLU A 5 3.15 2.18 -22.43
C GLU A 5 1.86 2.75 -23.05
N LYS A 6 1.79 2.81 -24.38
CA LYS A 6 0.60 3.25 -25.11
C LYS A 6 -0.56 2.27 -24.96
N GLU A 7 -0.26 0.97 -24.94
CA GLU A 7 -1.27 -0.06 -24.69
C GLU A 7 -1.84 0.05 -23.27
N ILE A 8 -0.98 0.25 -22.27
CA ILE A 8 -1.40 0.46 -20.87
C ILE A 8 -2.28 1.70 -20.76
N GLU A 9 -1.88 2.80 -21.40
CA GLU A 9 -2.64 4.05 -21.41
C GLU A 9 -4.03 3.84 -22.02
N ARG A 10 -4.11 3.25 -23.23
CA ARG A 10 -5.39 2.94 -23.89
C ARG A 10 -6.28 2.05 -23.04
N SER A 11 -5.74 0.98 -22.46
CA SER A 11 -6.52 0.08 -21.62
C SER A 11 -6.99 0.76 -20.33
N ALA A 12 -6.20 1.66 -19.76
CA ALA A 12 -6.62 2.45 -18.60
C ALA A 12 -7.78 3.39 -18.95
N GLU A 13 -7.70 4.08 -20.10
CA GLU A 13 -8.78 4.93 -20.61
C GLU A 13 -10.07 4.14 -20.84
N GLU A 14 -9.99 3.00 -21.54
CA GLU A 14 -11.15 2.15 -21.81
C GLU A 14 -11.86 1.69 -20.53
N ILE A 15 -11.10 1.37 -19.46
CA ILE A 15 -11.65 0.98 -18.16
C ILE A 15 -12.37 2.16 -17.49
N VAL A 16 -11.74 3.33 -17.49
CA VAL A 16 -12.31 4.53 -16.86
C VAL A 16 -13.58 4.96 -17.57
N ASP A 17 -13.57 5.01 -18.90
CA ASP A 17 -14.74 5.40 -19.71
C ASP A 17 -15.90 4.43 -19.50
N SER A 18 -15.63 3.13 -19.54
CA SER A 18 -16.66 2.11 -19.31
C SER A 18 -17.27 2.22 -17.91
N PHE A 19 -16.46 2.51 -16.89
CA PHE A 19 -16.93 2.70 -15.52
C PHE A 19 -17.79 3.96 -15.39
N VAL A 20 -17.35 5.08 -15.97
CA VAL A 20 -18.09 6.36 -15.94
C VAL A 20 -19.45 6.22 -16.62
N GLU A 21 -19.51 5.57 -17.79
CA GLU A 21 -20.78 5.34 -18.49
C GLU A 21 -21.73 4.49 -17.63
N ALA A 22 -21.26 3.38 -17.06
CA ALA A 22 -22.08 2.53 -16.20
C ALA A 22 -22.55 3.25 -14.92
N ALA A 23 -21.75 4.18 -14.38
CA ALA A 23 -22.07 4.91 -13.17
C ALA A 23 -23.15 6.00 -13.37
N LYS A 24 -23.36 6.50 -14.59
CA LYS A 24 -24.35 7.56 -14.88
C LYS A 24 -25.79 7.15 -14.52
N GLU A 25 -26.11 5.87 -14.63
CA GLU A 25 -27.45 5.33 -14.36
C GLU A 25 -27.66 4.96 -12.89
N LEU A 26 -26.63 5.07 -12.04
CA LEU A 26 -26.73 4.70 -10.64
C LEU A 26 -27.55 5.72 -9.83
N PRO A 27 -28.41 5.25 -8.91
CA PRO A 27 -29.11 6.15 -8.01
C PRO A 27 -28.14 6.88 -7.10
N LYS A 28 -28.44 8.14 -6.77
CA LYS A 28 -27.68 8.89 -5.76
C LYS A 28 -27.94 8.30 -4.39
N LEU A 29 -26.92 7.71 -3.79
CA LEU A 29 -26.95 7.16 -2.43
C LEU A 29 -26.04 7.99 -1.53
N LYS A 30 -26.29 7.93 -0.22
CA LYS A 30 -25.36 8.47 0.77
C LYS A 30 -24.08 7.64 0.72
N GLU A 31 -22.94 8.30 0.60
CA GLU A 31 -21.64 7.62 0.62
C GLU A 31 -21.45 6.84 1.92
N THR A 32 -20.99 5.59 1.78
CA THR A 32 -20.66 4.71 2.90
C THR A 32 -19.22 4.24 2.76
N TYR A 33 -18.36 4.64 3.69
CA TYR A 33 -16.94 4.23 3.70
C TYR A 33 -16.72 2.85 4.33
N TYR A 34 -17.63 2.44 5.21
CA TYR A 34 -17.58 1.15 5.88
C TYR A 34 -18.96 0.51 5.80
N SER A 35 -19.00 -0.81 5.59
CA SER A 35 -20.24 -1.58 5.64
C SER A 35 -20.80 -1.73 7.06
N GLN A 36 -20.00 -1.40 8.07
CA GLN A 36 -20.36 -1.48 9.48
C GLN A 36 -20.25 -0.10 10.14
N GLU A 37 -21.26 0.24 10.94
CA GLU A 37 -21.27 1.44 11.78
C GLU A 37 -20.62 1.12 13.12
N ALA A 38 -19.29 1.15 13.15
CA ALA A 38 -18.52 1.00 14.37
C ALA A 38 -17.81 2.30 14.71
N TYR A 39 -18.12 2.83 15.89
CA TYR A 39 -17.61 4.12 16.35
C TYR A 39 -16.71 3.94 17.56
N ASN A 40 -15.72 4.84 17.69
CA ASN A 40 -14.85 4.92 18.86
C ASN A 40 -14.13 3.60 19.20
N ILE A 41 -13.76 2.82 18.18
CA ILE A 41 -12.91 1.65 18.38
C ILE A 41 -11.53 2.14 18.81
N VAL A 42 -11.25 2.03 20.11
CA VAL A 42 -9.97 2.38 20.69
C VAL A 42 -9.26 1.12 21.17
N ARG A 43 -7.95 1.06 20.95
CA ARG A 43 -7.10 0.06 21.59
C ARG A 43 -6.72 0.60 22.96
N PRO A 44 -6.89 -0.17 24.06
CA PRO A 44 -6.38 0.25 25.34
C PRO A 44 -4.85 0.35 25.32
N ASP A 45 -4.32 1.24 26.14
CA ASP A 45 -2.91 1.28 26.43
C ASP A 45 -2.49 -0.04 27.08
N GLY A 46 -1.40 -0.60 26.59
CA GLY A 46 -0.91 -1.91 26.99
C GLY A 46 0.58 -1.86 27.30
N LYS A 47 1.04 -2.86 28.05
CA LYS A 47 2.48 -3.04 28.26
C LYS A 47 3.15 -3.40 26.92
N PRO A 48 4.39 -2.94 26.68
CA PRO A 48 5.15 -3.38 25.51
C PRO A 48 5.27 -4.90 25.46
N THR A 49 5.16 -5.48 24.27
CA THR A 49 5.34 -6.91 24.01
C THR A 49 6.64 -7.42 24.61
N PRO A 50 6.70 -8.59 25.27
CA PRO A 50 7.92 -9.11 25.90
C PRO A 50 9.13 -9.19 24.95
N ALA A 51 10.34 -8.99 25.48
CA ALA A 51 11.57 -8.98 24.67
C ALA A 51 11.78 -10.26 23.86
N LYS A 52 11.45 -11.43 24.43
CA LYS A 52 11.54 -12.73 23.75
C LYS A 52 10.64 -12.81 22.52
N GLU A 53 9.42 -12.28 22.61
CA GLU A 53 8.48 -12.24 21.50
C GLU A 53 8.95 -11.26 20.42
N ARG A 54 9.46 -10.08 20.81
CA ARG A 54 10.05 -9.12 19.87
C ARG A 54 11.26 -9.71 19.13
N ALA A 55 12.10 -10.49 19.81
CA ALA A 55 13.23 -11.18 19.18
C ALA A 55 12.76 -12.25 18.16
N LYS A 56 11.74 -13.03 18.52
CA LYS A 56 11.11 -14.00 17.61
C LYS A 56 10.50 -13.32 16.38
N PHE A 57 9.82 -12.19 16.59
CA PHE A 57 9.31 -11.34 15.51
C PHE A 57 10.44 -10.83 14.62
N ARG A 58 11.49 -10.24 15.20
CA ARG A 58 12.64 -9.70 14.44
C ARG A 58 13.28 -10.76 13.54
N LYS A 59 13.47 -11.98 14.05
CA LYS A 59 14.02 -13.09 13.25
C LYS A 59 13.14 -13.41 12.02
N ARG A 60 11.83 -13.46 12.20
CA ARG A 60 10.87 -13.70 11.10
C ARG A 60 10.77 -12.53 10.13
N PHE A 61 10.85 -11.32 10.66
CA PHE A 61 10.81 -10.11 9.84
C PHE A 61 12.01 -10.05 8.91
N ILE A 62 13.22 -10.27 9.43
CA ILE A 62 14.46 -10.31 8.64
C ILE A 62 14.44 -11.47 7.64
N SER A 63 13.92 -12.65 7.99
CA SER A 63 13.89 -13.79 7.07
C SER A 63 13.03 -13.56 5.82
N ASN A 64 12.10 -12.60 5.87
CA ASN A 64 11.24 -12.24 4.75
C ASN A 64 11.75 -11.02 3.97
N MET A 65 12.83 -10.37 4.42
CA MET A 65 13.37 -9.20 3.73
C MET A 65 14.04 -9.61 2.43
N PRO A 66 13.92 -8.80 1.35
CA PRO A 66 14.69 -9.01 0.13
C PRO A 66 16.20 -9.01 0.40
N THR A 67 16.70 -8.11 1.25
CA THR A 67 18.09 -8.05 1.70
C THR A 67 18.18 -7.30 3.02
N SER A 68 19.11 -7.68 3.89
CA SER A 68 19.44 -6.97 5.12
C SER A 68 20.92 -6.58 5.17
N ASP A 69 21.25 -5.54 5.94
CA ASP A 69 22.62 -5.24 6.34
C ASP A 69 23.10 -6.16 7.49
N ASP A 70 24.36 -5.99 7.90
CA ASP A 70 24.99 -6.78 8.98
C ASP A 70 24.34 -6.55 10.36
N GLN A 71 23.58 -5.46 10.51
CA GLN A 71 22.84 -5.12 11.73
C GLN A 71 21.41 -5.65 11.71
N GLY A 72 20.95 -6.23 10.59
CA GLY A 72 19.60 -6.74 10.39
C GLY A 72 18.58 -5.66 10.09
N ASN A 73 18.99 -4.56 9.45
CA ASN A 73 18.09 -3.54 8.90
C ASN A 73 17.83 -3.82 7.42
N LEU A 74 16.67 -3.36 6.91
CA LEU A 74 16.33 -3.48 5.50
C LEU A 74 17.28 -2.67 4.63
N LYS A 75 17.92 -3.31 3.66
CA LYS A 75 18.76 -2.63 2.67
C LYS A 75 17.92 -2.25 1.45
N VAL A 76 17.95 -0.97 1.07
CA VAL A 76 17.25 -0.44 -0.11
C VAL A 76 18.20 0.39 -0.97
N GLU A 77 17.94 0.43 -2.27
CA GLU A 77 18.62 1.38 -3.16
C GLU A 77 18.08 2.79 -2.90
N VAL A 78 18.99 3.76 -2.83
CA VAL A 78 18.65 5.17 -2.70
C VAL A 78 19.03 5.86 -4.00
N ALA A 79 18.03 6.30 -4.75
CA ALA A 79 18.23 7.21 -5.86
C ALA A 79 18.28 8.64 -5.32
N ARG A 80 19.24 9.45 -5.80
CA ARG A 80 19.24 10.90 -5.63
C ARG A 80 18.91 11.55 -6.96
N TRP A 81 18.18 12.66 -6.92
CA TRP A 81 18.05 13.53 -8.09
C TRP A 81 19.44 14.07 -8.45
N ALA A 82 19.92 13.78 -9.65
CA ALA A 82 21.11 14.42 -10.17
C ALA A 82 20.74 15.86 -10.56
N GLU A 83 21.51 16.84 -10.07
CA GLU A 83 21.40 18.20 -10.61
C GLU A 83 21.71 18.16 -12.11
N LYS A 84 20.83 18.77 -12.91
CA LYS A 84 21.02 18.90 -14.35
C LYS A 84 22.37 19.59 -14.60
N ARG A 85 23.26 18.92 -15.33
CA ARG A 85 24.46 19.52 -15.91
C ARG A 85 24.10 20.35 -17.13
#